data_AF-A0A1F2REJ1-F1
#
_entry.id   AF-A0A1F2REJ1-F1
#
_cell.length_a   1.000
_cell.length_b   1.000
_cell.length_c   1.000
_cell.angle_alpha   90.00
_cell.angle_beta   90.00
_cell.angle_gamma   90.00
#
_symmetry.space_group_name_H-M   'P 1'
#
loop_
_entity.id
_entity.type
_entity.pdbx_description
1 polymer ?
#
loop_
_entity_poly.entity_id
_entity_poly.type
_entity_poly.pdbx_seq_one_letter_code
_entity_poly.pdbx_strand_id
1 'polypeptide(L)'
;MPVAKYKGVLPIGDGIPCYVLDNGQRVVGRTSFTEMLTGIKGGGGLEKYLGVGPLKPFIDLGLALERMTPFRLPEVEGLERHVKGLPPDLLIDICQGFVCALEESNRPEPKARLTPRQAEMAIRASMFLVACAKVGLDALIDEVTGYQYERAEDALRVKLKAYLTEELRKWEKTFPDELWREFARLTNWKGSVTQRPKYWGHLVKELVYDYLDTDVAEWLKSHHPQPRDEKWHQWLTKEYGVQKLLGHIFTLIGIAKTCADMHELREKMAQLYGRVPVQLTMYLPPPKSEVGNI
;
A
#
# COMPACT_ATOMS: atom_id res chain seq x y z
N MET A 1 11.32 33.44 9.04
CA MET A 1 10.81 32.12 8.62
C MET A 1 9.57 32.31 7.76
N PRO A 2 9.49 31.68 6.57
CA PRO A 2 8.42 31.91 5.59
C PRO A 2 7.04 31.48 6.09
N VAL A 3 5.98 32.04 5.48
CA VAL A 3 4.57 31.85 5.83
C VAL A 3 3.82 31.17 4.69
N ALA A 4 2.93 30.23 5.00
CA ALA A 4 2.04 29.62 3.99
C ALA A 4 0.99 30.63 3.49
N LYS A 5 1.19 31.14 2.26
CA LYS A 5 0.30 32.09 1.59
C LYS A 5 -0.87 31.42 0.88
N TYR A 6 -0.63 30.29 0.23
CA TYR A 6 -1.65 29.46 -0.42
C TYR A 6 -1.65 28.05 0.15
N LYS A 7 -2.83 27.40 0.17
CA LYS A 7 -3.06 26.09 0.80
C LYS A 7 -3.91 25.22 -0.11
N GLY A 8 -3.67 23.91 -0.09
CA GLY A 8 -4.46 22.91 -0.78
C GLY A 8 -4.26 21.52 -0.18
N VAL A 9 -5.04 20.54 -0.64
CA VAL A 9 -4.94 19.15 -0.18
C VAL A 9 -4.90 18.22 -1.40
N LEU A 10 -3.88 17.35 -1.47
CA LEU A 10 -3.84 16.25 -2.43
C LEU A 10 -4.75 15.12 -1.92
N PRO A 11 -5.68 14.57 -2.73
CA PRO A 11 -6.67 13.58 -2.30
C PRO A 11 -6.07 12.16 -2.20
N ILE A 12 -5.06 12.01 -1.34
CA ILE A 12 -4.24 10.82 -1.16
C ILE A 12 -4.38 10.35 0.29
N GLY A 13 -4.87 9.12 0.50
CA GLY A 13 -5.27 8.65 1.82
C GLY A 13 -6.35 9.57 2.41
N ASP A 14 -6.16 10.00 3.66
CA ASP A 14 -7.01 10.99 4.33
C ASP A 14 -6.78 12.45 3.87
N GLY A 15 -5.82 12.68 2.97
CA GLY A 15 -5.47 13.98 2.43
C GLY A 15 -4.09 14.46 2.89
N ILE A 16 -3.25 14.90 1.94
CA ILE A 16 -1.93 15.46 2.24
C ILE A 16 -1.99 16.98 2.01
N PRO A 17 -1.78 17.82 3.03
CA PRO A 17 -1.81 19.26 2.87
C PRO A 17 -0.52 19.77 2.20
N CYS A 18 -0.70 20.66 1.23
CA CYS A 18 0.35 21.28 0.45
C CYS A 18 0.21 22.80 0.48
N TYR A 19 1.35 23.49 0.40
CA TYR A 19 1.44 24.92 0.62
C TYR A 19 2.33 25.58 -0.44
N VAL A 20 1.97 26.80 -0.80
CA VAL A 20 2.90 27.73 -1.47
C VAL A 20 3.16 28.87 -0.50
N LEU A 21 4.43 29.08 -0.21
CA LEU A 21 4.90 30.03 0.79
C LEU A 21 5.00 31.46 0.20
N ASP A 22 5.12 32.45 1.07
CA ASP A 22 5.33 33.86 0.74
C ASP A 22 6.54 34.11 -0.19
N ASN A 23 7.63 33.36 -0.02
CA ASN A 23 8.81 33.34 -0.89
C ASN A 23 8.62 32.56 -2.22
N GLY A 24 7.41 32.08 -2.53
CA GLY A 24 7.09 31.29 -3.74
C GLY A 24 7.50 29.82 -3.68
N GLN A 25 8.16 29.38 -2.61
CA GLN A 25 8.56 27.99 -2.40
C GLN A 25 7.32 27.10 -2.20
N ARG A 26 7.34 25.90 -2.78
CA ARG A 26 6.29 24.89 -2.62
C ARG A 26 6.72 23.90 -1.55
N VAL A 27 5.83 23.49 -0.64
CA VAL A 27 6.11 22.47 0.38
C VAL A 27 4.91 21.56 0.67
N VAL A 28 5.19 20.30 1.00
CA VAL A 28 4.22 19.28 1.41
C VAL A 28 4.35 19.02 2.92
N GLY A 29 3.23 18.84 3.63
CA GLY A 29 3.24 18.61 5.07
C GLY A 29 3.94 17.32 5.48
N ARG A 30 5.10 17.43 6.17
CA ARG A 30 5.94 16.28 6.59
C ARG A 30 5.15 15.21 7.33
N THR A 31 4.25 15.60 8.24
CA THR A 31 3.42 14.64 9.01
C THR A 31 2.59 13.78 8.06
N SER A 32 1.72 14.36 7.23
CA SER A 32 0.82 13.57 6.39
C SER A 32 1.49 12.87 5.21
N PHE A 33 2.68 13.32 4.79
CA PHE A 33 3.54 12.49 3.95
C PHE A 33 4.04 11.24 4.68
N THR A 34 4.40 11.36 5.98
CA THR A 34 4.73 10.20 6.82
C THR A 34 3.50 9.30 7.06
N GLU A 35 2.30 9.88 7.21
CA GLU A 35 1.04 9.13 7.31
C GLU A 35 0.73 8.39 6.00
N MET A 36 0.98 8.99 4.84
CA MET A 36 0.85 8.32 3.52
C MET A 36 1.79 7.13 3.39
N LEU A 37 3.08 7.29 3.73
CA LEU A 37 4.03 6.19 3.68
C LEU A 37 3.66 5.08 4.69
N THR A 38 3.45 5.44 5.96
CA THR A 38 3.28 4.47 7.05
C THR A 38 1.87 3.88 7.15
N GLY A 39 0.83 4.57 6.68
CA GLY A 39 -0.57 4.19 6.85
C GLY A 39 -1.10 4.40 8.28
N ILE A 40 -0.36 5.10 9.14
CA ILE A 40 -0.72 5.32 10.55
C ILE A 40 -1.09 6.78 10.77
N LYS A 41 -2.33 7.03 11.18
CA LYS A 41 -2.83 8.36 11.57
C LYS A 41 -2.11 8.88 12.81
N GLY A 42 -1.78 10.17 12.82
CA GLY A 42 -0.90 10.78 13.82
C GLY A 42 0.56 10.35 13.69
N GLY A 43 0.94 9.68 12.60
CA GLY A 43 2.26 9.08 12.35
C GLY A 43 3.36 10.11 12.07
N GLY A 44 3.64 11.02 13.01
CA GLY A 44 4.73 11.98 12.90
C GLY A 44 6.13 11.36 13.05
N GLY A 45 7.15 12.09 12.62
CA GLY A 45 8.56 11.72 12.80
C GLY A 45 9.16 10.96 11.62
N LEU A 46 9.01 11.47 10.39
CA LEU A 46 9.62 10.96 9.15
C LEU A 46 11.09 10.56 9.35
N GLU A 47 11.83 11.38 10.08
CA GLU A 47 13.24 11.24 10.43
C GLU A 47 13.57 9.85 11.01
N LYS A 48 12.66 9.31 11.84
CA LYS A 48 12.80 7.97 12.46
C LYS A 48 12.69 6.84 11.45
N TYR A 49 11.95 7.05 10.36
CA TYR A 49 11.78 6.08 9.29
C TYR A 49 12.90 6.17 8.28
N LEU A 50 13.37 7.37 7.93
CA LEU A 50 14.51 7.55 7.02
C LEU A 50 15.84 7.06 7.64
N GLY A 51 16.05 7.27 8.94
CA GLY A 51 17.29 6.91 9.63
C GLY A 51 17.53 5.41 9.88
N VAL A 52 16.63 4.53 9.45
CA VAL A 52 16.78 3.07 9.65
C VAL A 52 17.93 2.50 8.81
N GLY A 53 18.69 1.56 9.38
CA GLY A 53 19.89 0.99 8.75
C GLY A 53 19.75 0.64 7.27
N PRO A 54 18.71 -0.09 6.84
CA PRO A 54 18.50 -0.46 5.44
C PRO A 54 18.27 0.69 4.44
N LEU A 55 17.84 1.88 4.89
CA LEU A 55 17.63 3.04 4.00
C LEU A 55 18.85 3.96 3.91
N LYS A 56 19.78 3.90 4.88
CA LYS A 56 20.98 4.78 4.91
C LYS A 56 21.82 4.81 3.63
N PRO A 57 21.98 3.71 2.85
CA PRO A 57 22.72 3.76 1.58
C PRO A 57 21.99 4.51 0.45
N PHE A 58 20.70 4.83 0.63
CA PHE A 58 19.80 5.36 -0.40
C PHE A 58 19.16 6.70 -0.02
N ILE A 59 19.15 7.04 1.27
CA ILE A 59 18.62 8.30 1.81
C ILE A 59 19.62 8.84 2.83
N ASP A 60 20.32 9.92 2.46
CA ASP A 60 21.10 10.70 3.40
C ASP A 60 20.15 11.44 4.36
N LEU A 61 20.11 11.00 5.62
CA LEU A 61 19.28 11.61 6.65
C LEU A 61 19.71 13.04 6.98
N GLY A 62 21.01 13.37 6.92
CA GLY A 62 21.52 14.71 7.19
C GLY A 62 21.04 15.69 6.13
N LEU A 63 21.32 15.39 4.87
CA LEU A 63 20.86 16.20 3.73
C LEU A 63 19.33 16.31 3.68
N ALA A 64 18.61 15.23 4.01
CA ALA A 64 17.14 15.25 4.08
C ALA A 64 16.62 16.12 5.24
N LEU A 65 17.31 16.17 6.39
CA LEU A 65 16.96 17.04 7.52
C LEU A 65 17.20 18.51 7.21
N GLU A 66 18.31 18.83 6.55
CA GLU A 66 18.71 20.20 6.18
C GLU A 66 17.79 20.80 5.11
N ARG A 67 17.34 19.98 4.15
CA ARG A 67 16.39 20.42 3.10
C ARG A 67 14.94 20.50 3.57
N MET A 68 14.58 20.02 4.77
CA MET A 68 13.25 20.24 5.33
C MET A 68 13.05 21.71 5.69
N THR A 69 12.09 22.35 5.04
CA THR A 69 11.81 23.79 5.21
C THR A 69 10.88 24.02 6.40
N PRO A 70 11.31 24.73 7.46
CA PRO A 70 10.41 25.14 8.54
C PRO A 70 9.59 26.38 8.10
N PHE A 71 8.28 26.37 8.35
CA PHE A 71 7.37 27.44 7.93
C PHE A 71 6.24 27.69 8.94
N ARG A 72 5.61 28.87 8.86
CA ARG A 72 4.46 29.28 9.69
C ARG A 72 3.13 29.00 9.01
N LEU A 73 2.16 28.57 9.82
CA LEU A 73 0.73 28.52 9.50
C LEU A 73 0.00 29.61 10.29
N PRO A 74 -0.66 30.59 9.65
CA PRO A 74 -1.37 31.66 10.35
C PRO A 74 -2.44 31.19 11.35
N GLU A 75 -3.12 30.05 11.12
CA GLU A 75 -4.11 29.53 12.09
C GLU A 75 -3.49 28.96 13.38
N VAL A 76 -2.17 28.76 13.41
CA VAL A 76 -1.47 28.02 14.48
C VAL A 76 -0.41 28.89 15.17
N GLU A 77 -0.44 30.20 14.92
CA GLU A 77 0.62 31.14 15.33
C GLU A 77 0.73 31.27 16.86
N GLY A 78 -0.39 31.18 17.59
CA GLY A 78 -0.44 31.21 19.06
C GLY A 78 0.02 29.92 19.78
N LEU A 79 0.57 28.94 19.06
CA LEU A 79 1.07 27.67 19.61
C LEU A 79 2.60 27.51 19.54
N GLU A 80 3.31 28.49 18.96
CA GLU A 80 4.75 28.49 18.62
C GLU A 80 5.26 27.28 17.79
N ARG A 81 4.39 26.33 17.44
CA ARG A 81 4.73 25.09 16.73
C ARG A 81 5.03 25.33 15.25
N HIS A 82 6.31 25.58 14.98
CA HIS A 82 6.88 25.61 13.64
C HIS A 82 6.64 24.27 12.93
N VAL A 83 6.07 24.29 11.72
CA VAL A 83 5.79 23.06 10.95
C VAL A 83 6.94 22.84 9.96
N LYS A 84 7.42 21.60 9.85
CA LYS A 84 8.35 21.20 8.78
C LYS A 84 7.59 20.78 7.52
N GLY A 85 7.96 21.37 6.39
CA GLY A 85 7.52 21.02 5.05
C GLY A 85 8.63 20.34 4.25
N LEU A 86 8.23 19.49 3.31
CA LEU A 86 9.10 18.83 2.34
C LEU A 86 8.99 19.58 1.00
N PRO A 87 10.08 20.18 0.49
CA PRO A 87 10.13 20.61 -0.91
C PRO A 87 9.84 19.45 -1.88
N PRO A 88 9.25 19.68 -3.08
CA PRO A 88 8.91 18.62 -4.01
C PRO A 88 10.11 17.77 -4.44
N ASP A 89 11.26 18.40 -4.68
CA ASP A 89 12.54 17.75 -4.98
C ASP A 89 12.96 16.78 -3.88
N LEU A 90 13.01 17.23 -2.62
CA LEU A 90 13.32 16.38 -1.47
C LEU A 90 12.32 15.23 -1.32
N LEU A 91 11.05 15.46 -1.64
CA LEU A 91 10.01 14.43 -1.58
C LEU A 91 10.24 13.35 -2.66
N ILE A 92 10.59 13.75 -3.89
CA ILE A 92 10.98 12.82 -4.96
C ILE A 92 12.21 12.02 -4.52
N ASP A 93 13.26 12.67 -4.02
CA ASP A 93 14.51 12.00 -3.59
C ASP A 93 14.26 10.97 -2.48
N ILE A 94 13.43 11.31 -1.49
CA ILE A 94 13.04 10.38 -0.42
C ILE A 94 12.29 9.17 -1.02
N CYS A 95 11.31 9.40 -1.89
CA CYS A 95 10.57 8.32 -2.52
C CYS A 95 11.46 7.44 -3.43
N GLN A 96 12.41 8.03 -4.16
CA GLN A 96 13.39 7.30 -4.96
C GLN A 96 14.30 6.44 -4.07
N GLY A 97 14.83 6.99 -2.97
CA GLY A 97 15.64 6.23 -2.02
C GLY A 97 14.88 5.05 -1.38
N PHE A 98 13.58 5.20 -1.12
CA PHE A 98 12.71 4.08 -0.74
C PHE A 98 12.60 3.01 -1.83
N VAL A 99 12.46 3.39 -3.11
CA VAL A 99 12.41 2.45 -4.25
C VAL A 99 13.74 1.73 -4.42
N CYS A 100 14.86 2.44 -4.45
CA CYS A 100 16.20 1.85 -4.58
C CYS A 100 16.52 0.88 -3.43
N ALA A 101 16.06 1.17 -2.20
CA ALA A 101 16.22 0.26 -1.07
C ALA A 101 15.32 -0.99 -1.18
N LEU A 102 14.14 -0.88 -1.78
CA LEU A 102 13.28 -2.03 -2.10
C LEU A 102 13.90 -2.89 -3.22
N GLU A 103 14.47 -2.27 -4.25
CA GLU A 103 15.19 -2.96 -5.31
C GLU A 103 16.44 -3.69 -4.79
N GLU A 104 17.27 -3.05 -3.95
CA GLU A 104 18.39 -3.71 -3.27
C GLU A 104 17.91 -4.89 -2.42
N SER A 105 16.86 -4.70 -1.62
CA SER A 105 16.30 -5.73 -0.74
C SER A 105 15.69 -6.93 -1.46
N ASN A 106 15.41 -6.81 -2.77
CA ASN A 106 14.84 -7.85 -3.62
C ASN A 106 15.90 -8.54 -4.51
N ARG A 107 17.20 -8.26 -4.30
CA ARG A 107 18.31 -8.97 -4.95
C ARG A 107 18.58 -10.32 -4.27
N PRO A 108 19.25 -11.27 -4.96
CA PRO A 108 19.60 -12.57 -4.36
C PRO A 108 20.51 -12.42 -3.14
N GLU A 109 21.46 -11.49 -3.25
CA GLU A 109 22.44 -11.12 -2.22
C GLU A 109 22.27 -9.64 -1.86
N PRO A 110 21.28 -9.28 -1.02
CA PRO A 110 20.95 -7.89 -0.72
C PRO A 110 21.89 -7.30 0.34
N LYS A 111 22.55 -6.18 0.04
CA LYS A 111 23.41 -5.46 1.01
C LYS A 111 22.61 -4.82 2.16
N ALA A 112 21.34 -4.55 1.90
CA ALA A 112 20.37 -4.02 2.86
C ALA A 112 19.03 -4.73 2.63
N ARG A 113 18.44 -5.31 3.69
CA ARG A 113 17.14 -5.99 3.63
C ARG A 113 16.08 -5.18 4.37
N LEU A 114 14.98 -4.87 3.70
CA LEU A 114 13.82 -4.19 4.29
C LEU A 114 12.99 -5.17 5.14
N THR A 115 12.44 -4.68 6.23
CA THR A 115 11.33 -5.35 6.93
C THR A 115 10.04 -5.26 6.10
N PRO A 116 9.04 -6.15 6.30
CA PRO A 116 7.79 -6.11 5.53
C PRO A 116 7.10 -4.74 5.52
N ARG A 117 7.11 -4.05 6.67
CA ARG A 117 6.55 -2.68 6.80
C ARG A 117 7.36 -1.62 6.04
N GLN A 118 8.69 -1.73 5.98
CA GLN A 118 9.52 -0.83 5.18
C GLN A 118 9.32 -1.09 3.67
N ALA A 119 9.15 -2.35 3.27
CA ALA A 119 8.80 -2.69 1.90
C ALA A 119 7.41 -2.14 1.50
N GLU A 120 6.41 -2.22 2.39
CA GLU A 120 5.10 -1.59 2.17
C GLU A 120 5.21 -0.06 2.03
N MET A 121 6.00 0.61 2.88
CA MET A 121 6.29 2.05 2.76
C MET A 121 6.93 2.38 1.40
N ALA A 122 7.84 1.54 0.90
CA ALA A 122 8.48 1.72 -0.40
C ALA A 122 7.55 1.47 -1.59
N ILE A 123 6.65 0.49 -1.50
CA ILE A 123 5.60 0.27 -2.50
C ILE A 123 4.69 1.51 -2.60
N ARG A 124 4.26 2.07 -1.46
CA ARG A 124 3.45 3.30 -1.42
C ARG A 124 4.21 4.52 -1.97
N ALA A 125 5.50 4.65 -1.68
CA ALA A 125 6.38 5.66 -2.28
C ALA A 125 6.46 5.52 -3.82
N SER A 126 6.61 4.29 -4.33
CA SER A 126 6.62 3.99 -5.77
C SER A 126 5.31 4.34 -6.45
N MET A 127 4.18 3.93 -5.86
CA MET A 127 2.83 4.27 -6.36
C MET A 127 2.59 5.79 -6.38
N PHE A 128 3.07 6.51 -5.35
CA PHE A 128 3.02 7.97 -5.30
C PHE A 128 3.84 8.60 -6.45
N LEU A 129 5.08 8.15 -6.67
CA LEU A 129 5.92 8.62 -7.78
C LEU A 129 5.24 8.41 -9.13
N VAL A 130 4.74 7.19 -9.40
CA VAL A 130 4.08 6.86 -10.67
C VAL A 130 2.82 7.70 -10.90
N ALA A 131 2.00 7.90 -9.87
CA ALA A 131 0.79 8.73 -9.98
C ALA A 131 1.12 10.21 -10.20
N CYS A 132 2.11 10.75 -9.49
CA CYS A 132 2.59 12.12 -9.69
C CYS A 132 3.26 12.31 -11.06
N ALA A 133 4.00 11.33 -11.57
CA ALA A 133 4.62 11.39 -12.90
C ALA A 133 3.56 11.45 -14.02
N LYS A 134 2.51 10.63 -13.96
CA LYS A 134 1.38 10.69 -14.90
C LYS A 134 0.67 12.04 -14.86
N VAL A 135 0.35 12.54 -13.67
CA VAL A 135 -0.35 13.83 -13.52
C VAL A 135 0.54 15.02 -13.91
N GLY A 136 1.85 14.91 -13.72
CA GLY A 136 2.82 15.88 -14.22
C GLY A 136 2.91 15.89 -15.75
N LEU A 137 2.95 14.73 -16.39
CA LEU A 137 2.90 14.62 -17.85
C LEU A 137 1.59 15.17 -18.42
N ASP A 138 0.46 14.79 -17.83
CA ASP A 138 -0.85 15.35 -18.20
C ASP A 138 -0.88 16.88 -18.05
N ALA A 139 -0.39 17.43 -16.93
CA ALA A 139 -0.37 18.86 -16.69
C ALA A 139 0.52 19.62 -17.69
N LEU A 140 1.66 19.04 -18.08
CA LEU A 140 2.54 19.59 -19.12
C LEU A 140 1.87 19.55 -20.50
N ILE A 141 1.14 18.48 -20.83
CA ILE A 141 0.35 18.38 -22.07
C ILE A 141 -0.78 19.42 -22.05
N ASP A 142 -1.53 19.53 -20.95
CA ASP A 142 -2.57 20.54 -20.75
C ASP A 142 -2.00 21.98 -20.92
N GLU A 143 -0.78 22.22 -20.43
CA GLU A 143 -0.09 23.51 -20.51
C GLU A 143 0.31 23.86 -21.96
N VAL A 144 1.03 22.97 -22.66
CA VAL A 144 1.52 23.24 -24.03
C VAL A 144 0.43 23.20 -25.10
N THR A 145 -0.71 22.55 -24.84
CA THR A 145 -1.88 22.56 -25.74
C THR A 145 -2.87 23.69 -25.43
N GLY A 146 -2.72 24.38 -24.30
CA GLY A 146 -3.68 25.38 -23.81
C GLY A 146 -4.92 24.79 -23.12
N TYR A 147 -5.13 23.46 -23.18
CA TYR A 147 -6.27 22.78 -22.55
C TYR A 147 -6.34 22.96 -21.02
N GLN A 148 -5.24 23.41 -20.39
CA GLN A 148 -5.20 23.83 -18.98
C GLN A 148 -6.28 24.86 -18.59
N TYR A 149 -6.78 25.65 -19.55
CA TYR A 149 -7.83 26.66 -19.33
C TYR A 149 -9.25 26.12 -19.58
N GLU A 150 -9.40 24.98 -20.25
CA GLU A 150 -10.70 24.35 -20.54
C GLU A 150 -11.06 23.26 -19.53
N ARG A 151 -10.06 22.54 -19.00
CA ARG A 151 -10.31 21.48 -18.00
C ARG A 151 -10.80 22.03 -16.66
N ALA A 152 -11.64 21.24 -15.98
CA ALA A 152 -12.09 21.55 -14.62
C ALA A 152 -10.92 21.74 -13.63
N GLU A 153 -11.09 22.65 -12.67
CA GLU A 153 -10.09 23.02 -11.66
C GLU A 153 -9.61 21.86 -10.77
N ASP A 154 -10.39 20.78 -10.67
CA ASP A 154 -10.07 19.59 -9.91
C ASP A 154 -9.65 18.38 -10.77
N ALA A 155 -9.69 18.49 -12.10
CA ALA A 155 -9.45 17.36 -13.00
C ALA A 155 -8.14 16.62 -12.71
N LEU A 156 -7.03 17.35 -12.52
CA LEU A 156 -5.72 16.75 -12.15
C LEU A 156 -5.73 16.09 -10.76
N ARG A 157 -6.50 16.63 -9.79
CA ARG A 157 -6.68 16.04 -8.46
C ARG A 157 -7.51 14.76 -8.52
N VAL A 158 -8.54 14.72 -9.37
CA VAL A 158 -9.36 13.53 -9.63
C VAL A 158 -8.53 12.44 -10.34
N LYS A 159 -7.78 12.80 -11.39
CA LYS A 159 -6.84 11.89 -12.07
C LYS A 159 -5.80 11.28 -11.12
N LEU A 160 -5.20 12.09 -10.23
CA LEU A 160 -4.23 11.63 -9.24
C LEU A 160 -4.80 10.51 -8.34
N LYS A 161 -6.03 10.71 -7.86
CA LYS A 161 -6.76 9.73 -7.05
C LYS A 161 -7.11 8.46 -7.85
N ALA A 162 -7.49 8.62 -9.12
CA ALA A 162 -7.77 7.51 -10.01
C ALA A 162 -6.52 6.64 -10.26
N TYR A 163 -5.39 7.25 -10.64
CA TYR A 163 -4.14 6.51 -10.89
C TYR A 163 -3.61 5.78 -9.65
N LEU A 164 -3.68 6.39 -8.46
CA LEU A 164 -3.33 5.69 -7.21
C LEU A 164 -4.22 4.46 -6.96
N THR A 165 -5.51 4.57 -7.26
CA THR A 165 -6.47 3.45 -7.16
C THR A 165 -6.20 2.38 -8.23
N GLU A 166 -5.75 2.77 -9.42
CA GLU A 166 -5.39 1.83 -10.49
C GLU A 166 -4.10 1.06 -10.22
N GLU A 167 -3.04 1.72 -9.75
CA GLU A 167 -1.79 1.02 -9.42
C GLU A 167 -1.98 0.08 -8.22
N LEU A 168 -2.81 0.46 -7.23
CA LEU A 168 -3.25 -0.44 -6.16
C LEU A 168 -3.94 -1.69 -6.74
N ARG A 169 -4.90 -1.49 -7.66
CA ARG A 169 -5.63 -2.58 -8.33
C ARG A 169 -4.78 -3.44 -9.26
N LYS A 170 -3.70 -2.90 -9.84
CA LYS A 170 -2.75 -3.69 -10.64
C LYS A 170 -1.91 -4.60 -9.75
N TRP A 171 -1.57 -4.15 -8.55
CA TRP A 171 -0.95 -4.98 -7.52
C TRP A 171 -1.93 -6.09 -7.02
N GLU A 172 -3.21 -5.74 -6.83
CA GLU A 172 -4.31 -6.70 -6.56
C GLU A 172 -4.59 -7.70 -7.71
N LYS A 173 -4.08 -7.49 -8.95
CA LYS A 173 -4.40 -8.34 -10.12
C LYS A 173 -3.62 -9.65 -10.20
N THR A 174 -2.78 -9.97 -9.23
CA THR A 174 -1.90 -11.17 -9.19
C THR A 174 -2.66 -12.50 -8.94
N PHE A 175 -3.98 -12.55 -9.19
CA PHE A 175 -4.87 -13.66 -8.82
C PHE A 175 -5.68 -14.19 -10.03
N PRO A 176 -5.51 -15.46 -10.45
CA PRO A 176 -6.17 -16.02 -11.63
C PRO A 176 -7.70 -16.11 -11.49
N ASP A 177 -8.42 -15.92 -12.61
CA ASP A 177 -9.89 -15.90 -12.68
C ASP A 177 -10.59 -17.17 -12.18
N GLU A 178 -9.89 -18.30 -12.11
CA GLU A 178 -10.44 -19.56 -11.61
C GLU A 178 -10.73 -19.54 -10.10
N LEU A 179 -9.86 -18.91 -9.29
CA LEU A 179 -10.09 -18.70 -7.85
C LEU A 179 -11.45 -18.01 -7.60
N TRP A 180 -11.74 -17.01 -8.43
CA TRP A 180 -12.93 -16.18 -8.33
C TRP A 180 -14.20 -16.89 -8.85
N ARG A 181 -14.07 -17.94 -9.67
CA ARG A 181 -15.17 -18.84 -10.04
C ARG A 181 -15.48 -19.83 -8.91
N GLU A 182 -14.45 -20.40 -8.27
CA GLU A 182 -14.66 -21.27 -7.11
C GLU A 182 -15.23 -20.49 -5.92
N PHE A 183 -14.76 -19.26 -5.67
CA PHE A 183 -15.39 -18.37 -4.68
C PHE A 183 -16.83 -18.01 -5.06
N ALA A 184 -17.17 -17.86 -6.35
CA ALA A 184 -18.56 -17.67 -6.77
C ALA A 184 -19.43 -18.89 -6.40
N ARG A 185 -18.97 -20.10 -6.73
CA ARG A 185 -19.65 -21.36 -6.42
C ARG A 185 -19.83 -21.56 -4.91
N LEU A 186 -18.74 -21.51 -4.15
CA LEU A 186 -18.73 -21.78 -2.71
C LEU A 186 -19.42 -20.70 -1.86
N THR A 187 -19.73 -19.52 -2.43
CA THR A 187 -20.58 -18.49 -1.81
C THR A 187 -21.98 -18.37 -2.42
N ASN A 188 -22.35 -19.26 -3.36
CA ASN A 188 -23.60 -19.20 -4.13
C ASN A 188 -23.87 -17.82 -4.81
N TRP A 189 -22.79 -17.13 -5.20
CA TRP A 189 -22.88 -15.82 -5.85
C TRP A 189 -23.34 -15.95 -7.31
N LYS A 190 -24.49 -15.33 -7.62
CA LYS A 190 -25.12 -15.36 -8.96
C LYS A 190 -24.75 -14.18 -9.86
N GLY A 191 -23.90 -13.25 -9.40
CA GLY A 191 -23.44 -12.10 -10.18
C GLY A 191 -22.20 -12.42 -11.03
N SER A 192 -21.84 -11.51 -11.94
CA SER A 192 -20.63 -11.67 -12.76
C SER A 192 -19.36 -11.74 -11.92
N VAL A 193 -18.47 -12.69 -12.25
CA VAL A 193 -17.13 -12.83 -11.64
C VAL A 193 -16.23 -11.61 -11.94
N THR A 194 -16.61 -10.74 -12.87
CA THR A 194 -15.95 -9.46 -13.14
C THR A 194 -16.44 -8.33 -12.22
N GLN A 195 -17.64 -8.43 -11.65
CA GLN A 195 -18.23 -7.49 -10.68
C GLN A 195 -18.30 -8.14 -9.29
N ARG A 196 -17.13 -8.29 -8.68
CA ARG A 196 -16.90 -9.04 -7.44
C ARG A 196 -17.48 -8.31 -6.21
N PRO A 197 -18.16 -9.01 -5.28
CA PRO A 197 -18.55 -8.44 -3.99
C PRO A 197 -17.35 -7.91 -3.20
N LYS A 198 -17.50 -6.75 -2.54
CA LYS A 198 -16.42 -6.15 -1.73
C LYS A 198 -15.90 -7.09 -0.63
N TYR A 199 -16.75 -7.95 -0.08
CA TYR A 199 -16.35 -8.87 1.00
C TYR A 199 -15.39 -9.99 0.54
N TRP A 200 -15.25 -10.24 -0.77
CA TRP A 200 -14.27 -11.21 -1.27
C TRP A 200 -12.81 -10.80 -1.03
N GLY A 201 -12.54 -9.51 -0.81
CA GLY A 201 -11.22 -9.05 -0.33
C GLY A 201 -10.85 -9.63 1.04
N HIS A 202 -11.84 -9.88 1.92
CA HIS A 202 -11.63 -10.56 3.19
C HIS A 202 -11.34 -12.04 2.99
N LEU A 203 -12.00 -12.71 2.04
CA LEU A 203 -11.72 -14.12 1.70
C LEU A 203 -10.30 -14.31 1.13
N VAL A 204 -9.81 -13.37 0.31
CA VAL A 204 -8.42 -13.42 -0.18
C VAL A 204 -7.43 -13.14 0.95
N LYS A 205 -7.74 -12.22 1.87
CA LYS A 205 -6.91 -12.05 3.07
C LYS A 205 -6.86 -13.35 3.89
N GLU A 206 -8.02 -13.88 4.25
CA GLU A 206 -8.18 -15.05 5.12
C GLU A 206 -7.60 -16.33 4.51
N LEU A 207 -7.89 -16.63 3.23
CA LEU A 207 -7.59 -17.92 2.60
C LEU A 207 -6.27 -17.93 1.81
N VAL A 208 -5.71 -16.77 1.47
CA VAL A 208 -4.42 -16.66 0.77
C VAL A 208 -3.39 -16.01 1.68
N TYR A 209 -3.54 -14.74 2.04
CA TYR A 209 -2.48 -14.03 2.76
C TYR A 209 -2.24 -14.54 4.19
N ASP A 210 -3.30 -14.91 4.91
CA ASP A 210 -3.21 -15.42 6.27
C ASP A 210 -2.79 -16.91 6.31
N TYR A 211 -2.76 -17.65 5.18
CA TYR A 211 -2.22 -19.03 5.06
C TYR A 211 -0.94 -19.16 4.21
N LEU A 212 -0.48 -18.08 3.59
CA LEU A 212 0.76 -18.07 2.83
C LEU A 212 1.92 -18.27 3.81
N ASP A 213 2.58 -19.42 3.72
CA ASP A 213 3.53 -19.86 4.73
C ASP A 213 4.69 -18.86 4.93
N THR A 214 5.26 -18.83 6.14
CA THR A 214 6.25 -17.82 6.56
C THR A 214 7.42 -17.80 5.58
N ASP A 215 7.91 -18.98 5.23
CA ASP A 215 9.01 -19.24 4.29
C ASP A 215 8.65 -18.85 2.85
N VAL A 216 7.37 -18.89 2.46
CA VAL A 216 6.89 -18.40 1.15
C VAL A 216 6.95 -16.89 1.09
N ALA A 217 6.62 -16.21 2.20
CA ALA A 217 6.85 -14.78 2.32
C ALA A 217 8.36 -14.44 2.35
N GLU A 218 9.29 -15.39 2.51
CA GLU A 218 10.73 -15.20 2.34
C GLU A 218 11.23 -15.53 0.93
N TRP A 219 10.69 -16.59 0.30
CA TRP A 219 10.80 -16.88 -1.14
C TRP A 219 10.36 -15.66 -1.99
N LEU A 220 9.27 -14.99 -1.60
CA LEU A 220 8.79 -13.75 -2.23
C LEU A 220 9.76 -12.56 -2.13
N LYS A 221 10.73 -12.58 -1.21
CA LYS A 221 11.70 -11.48 -1.03
C LYS A 221 13.02 -11.71 -1.75
N SER A 222 13.43 -12.95 -2.03
CA SER A 222 14.79 -13.21 -2.53
C SER A 222 14.99 -12.92 -4.03
N HIS A 223 13.93 -12.87 -4.84
CA HIS A 223 14.03 -12.84 -6.30
C HIS A 223 12.76 -12.22 -6.97
N HIS A 224 12.84 -11.11 -7.76
CA HIS A 224 11.63 -10.48 -8.35
C HIS A 224 11.60 -9.66 -9.70
N PRO A 225 12.67 -9.06 -10.29
CA PRO A 225 12.61 -8.34 -11.60
C PRO A 225 12.48 -9.22 -12.88
N GLN A 226 11.79 -8.74 -13.95
CA GLN A 226 11.10 -9.49 -15.05
C GLN A 226 11.91 -10.24 -16.15
N PRO A 227 11.23 -11.01 -17.05
CA PRO A 227 11.82 -11.67 -18.22
C PRO A 227 12.68 -10.73 -19.09
N ARG A 228 13.99 -11.00 -19.07
CA ARG A 228 15.02 -10.27 -19.80
C ARG A 228 14.97 -10.43 -21.31
N ASP A 229 15.29 -9.35 -22.02
CA ASP A 229 16.02 -9.37 -23.32
C ASP A 229 17.50 -9.02 -23.07
N GLU A 230 18.11 -9.79 -22.17
CA GLU A 230 19.43 -9.61 -21.55
C GLU A 230 19.90 -11.00 -21.01
N LYS A 231 21.02 -11.05 -20.27
CA LYS A 231 21.80 -12.28 -19.93
C LYS A 231 21.15 -13.18 -18.84
N TRP A 232 21.69 -14.36 -18.52
CA TRP A 232 21.02 -15.30 -17.58
C TRP A 232 20.94 -14.87 -16.09
N HIS A 233 21.65 -13.82 -15.66
CA HIS A 233 21.74 -13.38 -14.24
C HIS A 233 20.69 -12.32 -13.79
N GLN A 234 19.57 -12.14 -14.49
CA GLN A 234 18.34 -11.54 -13.94
C GLN A 234 17.15 -12.43 -14.36
N TRP A 235 17.14 -13.67 -13.87
CA TRP A 235 16.04 -14.62 -14.10
C TRP A 235 15.86 -15.55 -12.90
N LEU A 236 16.97 -16.03 -12.31
CA LEU A 236 16.96 -16.57 -10.94
C LEU A 236 16.26 -15.57 -10.01
N THR A 237 16.62 -14.30 -10.19
CA THR A 237 16.03 -13.08 -9.64
C THR A 237 14.63 -12.75 -10.15
N LYS A 238 13.81 -13.71 -10.61
CA LYS A 238 12.41 -13.44 -10.98
C LYS A 238 11.38 -14.39 -10.40
N GLU A 239 11.27 -15.59 -10.96
CA GLU A 239 10.03 -16.38 -10.90
C GLU A 239 9.61 -16.74 -9.48
N TYR A 240 10.59 -16.96 -8.60
CA TYR A 240 10.48 -17.40 -7.21
C TYR A 240 9.19 -16.89 -6.54
N GLY A 241 9.11 -15.59 -6.24
CA GLY A 241 8.01 -15.07 -5.41
C GLY A 241 6.61 -15.32 -5.95
N VAL A 242 6.38 -14.91 -7.21
CA VAL A 242 5.06 -15.08 -7.85
C VAL A 242 4.76 -16.56 -8.10
N GLN A 243 5.74 -17.43 -8.35
CA GLN A 243 5.51 -18.87 -8.50
C GLN A 243 5.02 -19.54 -7.20
N LYS A 244 5.50 -19.16 -6.00
CA LYS A 244 4.92 -19.70 -4.75
C LYS A 244 3.58 -19.06 -4.39
N LEU A 245 3.38 -17.78 -4.67
CA LEU A 245 2.08 -17.13 -4.48
C LEU A 245 1.02 -17.79 -5.39
N LEU A 246 1.31 -17.94 -6.68
CA LEU A 246 0.47 -18.67 -7.62
C LEU A 246 0.33 -20.15 -7.23
N GLY A 247 1.41 -20.81 -6.81
CA GLY A 247 1.38 -22.20 -6.34
C GLY A 247 0.43 -22.41 -5.17
N HIS A 248 0.47 -21.54 -4.16
CA HIS A 248 -0.49 -21.56 -3.05
C HIS A 248 -1.93 -21.26 -3.52
N ILE A 249 -2.12 -20.30 -4.43
CA ILE A 249 -3.44 -20.01 -5.01
C ILE A 249 -3.97 -21.21 -5.83
N PHE A 250 -3.14 -21.91 -6.59
CA PHE A 250 -3.54 -23.10 -7.35
C PHE A 250 -3.80 -24.32 -6.44
N THR A 251 -3.07 -24.47 -5.34
CA THR A 251 -3.41 -25.44 -4.27
C THR A 251 -4.76 -25.11 -3.64
N LEU A 252 -5.02 -23.84 -3.31
CA LEU A 252 -6.31 -23.37 -2.80
C LEU A 252 -7.45 -23.63 -3.80
N ILE A 253 -7.25 -23.36 -5.09
CA ILE A 253 -8.21 -23.71 -6.17
C ILE A 253 -8.45 -25.22 -6.22
N GLY A 254 -7.39 -26.03 -6.15
CA GLY A 254 -7.47 -27.49 -6.16
C GLY A 254 -8.31 -28.03 -5.00
N ILE A 255 -8.09 -27.53 -3.79
CA ILE A 255 -8.86 -27.91 -2.60
C ILE A 255 -10.30 -27.39 -2.72
N ALA A 256 -10.50 -26.14 -3.14
CA ALA A 256 -11.82 -25.53 -3.33
C ALA A 256 -12.72 -26.37 -4.26
N LYS A 257 -12.18 -26.87 -5.38
CA LYS A 257 -12.88 -27.78 -6.30
C LYS A 257 -13.37 -29.08 -5.65
N THR A 258 -12.72 -29.54 -4.57
CA THR A 258 -13.14 -30.72 -3.78
C THR A 258 -14.10 -30.41 -2.62
N CYS A 259 -14.49 -29.14 -2.43
CA CYS A 259 -15.39 -28.73 -1.36
C CYS A 259 -16.79 -28.40 -1.89
N ALA A 260 -17.81 -28.69 -1.10
CA ALA A 260 -19.19 -28.25 -1.33
C ALA A 260 -19.41 -26.78 -0.94
N ASP A 261 -18.78 -26.33 0.16
CA ASP A 261 -18.98 -24.99 0.72
C ASP A 261 -17.71 -24.34 1.31
N MET A 262 -17.87 -23.12 1.83
CA MET A 262 -16.80 -22.29 2.39
C MET A 262 -16.42 -22.64 3.86
N HIS A 263 -17.19 -23.48 4.56
CA HIS A 263 -16.76 -24.04 5.85
C HIS A 263 -15.78 -25.18 5.61
N GLU A 264 -16.14 -26.12 4.73
CA GLU A 264 -15.29 -27.26 4.36
C GLU A 264 -13.94 -26.81 3.77
N LEU A 265 -13.93 -25.75 2.95
CA LEU A 265 -12.69 -25.17 2.43
C LEU A 265 -11.79 -24.59 3.54
N ARG A 266 -12.37 -23.85 4.49
CA ARG A 266 -11.63 -23.30 5.64
C ARG A 266 -11.04 -24.40 6.50
N GLU A 267 -11.80 -25.47 6.75
CA GLU A 267 -11.38 -26.58 7.58
C GLU A 267 -10.24 -27.37 6.94
N LYS A 268 -10.34 -27.72 5.65
CA LYS A 268 -9.25 -28.39 4.91
C LYS A 268 -7.99 -27.51 4.80
N MET A 269 -8.14 -26.19 4.63
CA MET A 269 -7.00 -25.26 4.64
C MET A 269 -6.36 -25.16 6.04
N ALA A 270 -7.16 -25.10 7.11
CA ALA A 270 -6.67 -25.10 8.47
C ALA A 270 -5.89 -26.38 8.79
N GLN A 271 -6.42 -27.55 8.41
CA GLN A 271 -5.74 -28.85 8.57
C GLN A 271 -4.42 -28.92 7.78
N LEU A 272 -4.42 -28.51 6.50
CA LEU A 272 -3.22 -28.54 5.65
C LEU A 272 -2.07 -27.66 6.19
N TYR A 273 -2.41 -26.53 6.81
CA TYR A 273 -1.45 -25.57 7.38
C TYR A 273 -1.37 -25.61 8.92
N GLY A 274 -1.74 -26.75 9.53
CA GLY A 274 -1.48 -27.04 10.95
C GLY A 274 -2.23 -26.18 11.98
N ARG A 275 -3.31 -25.48 11.59
CA ARG A 275 -4.11 -24.66 12.49
C ARG A 275 -5.20 -25.48 13.19
N VAL A 276 -5.10 -25.56 14.51
CA VAL A 276 -6.09 -26.24 15.36
C VAL A 276 -7.25 -25.28 15.69
N PRO A 277 -8.53 -25.67 15.47
CA PRO A 277 -9.67 -24.85 15.88
C PRO A 277 -9.80 -24.80 17.41
N VAL A 278 -10.07 -23.62 17.97
CA VAL A 278 -10.22 -23.41 19.42
C VAL A 278 -11.64 -22.96 19.71
N GLN A 279 -12.44 -23.82 20.36
CA GLN A 279 -13.83 -23.52 20.68
C GLN A 279 -13.94 -22.72 21.99
N LEU A 280 -14.56 -21.55 21.94
CA LEU A 280 -14.84 -20.72 23.12
C LEU A 280 -16.21 -21.05 23.71
N THR A 281 -16.22 -21.64 24.90
CA THR A 281 -17.45 -21.90 25.66
C THR A 281 -18.01 -20.60 26.24
N MET A 282 -19.17 -20.16 25.73
CA MET A 282 -19.90 -19.00 26.26
C MET A 282 -21.08 -19.47 27.11
N TYR A 283 -21.13 -19.04 28.37
CA TYR A 283 -22.25 -19.31 29.27
C TYR A 283 -23.33 -18.22 29.11
N LEU A 284 -24.58 -18.64 28.96
CA LEU A 284 -25.75 -17.77 29.02
C LEU A 284 -26.46 -17.96 30.37
N PRO A 285 -27.06 -16.89 30.95
CA PRO A 285 -27.88 -17.04 32.14
C PRO A 285 -29.14 -17.88 31.82
N PRO A 286 -29.62 -18.71 32.77
CA PRO A 286 -30.85 -19.46 32.56
C PRO A 286 -32.06 -18.53 32.38
N PRO A 287 -33.07 -18.90 31.58
CA PRO A 287 -34.29 -18.13 31.44
C PRO A 287 -34.99 -18.02 32.80
N LYS A 288 -35.55 -16.85 33.10
CA LYS A 288 -36.36 -16.66 34.31
C LYS A 288 -37.61 -17.53 34.19
N SER A 289 -37.78 -18.46 35.12
CA SER A 289 -39.02 -19.20 35.27
C SER A 289 -40.15 -18.26 35.69
N GLU A 290 -41.13 -18.04 34.82
CA GLU A 290 -42.38 -17.42 35.24
C GLU A 290 -43.10 -18.39 36.19
N VAL A 291 -43.17 -18.01 37.47
CA VAL A 291 -43.90 -18.78 38.47
C VAL A 291 -45.39 -18.50 38.25
N GLY A 292 -46.01 -19.33 37.42
CA GLY A 292 -47.46 -19.36 37.27
C GLY A 292 -48.11 -19.74 38.61
N ASN A 293 -48.79 -18.78 39.24
CA ASN A 293 -49.64 -19.07 40.38
C ASN A 293 -50.78 -20.01 39.95
N ILE A 294 -51.09 -20.99 40.81
CA ILE A 294 -52.22 -21.91 40.71
C ILE A 294 -53.38 -21.34 41.52
#